data_AF-A0A847MYR0-F1
#
_entry.id   AF-A0A847MYR0-F1
#
_cell.length_a   1.000
_cell.length_b   1.000
_cell.length_c   1.000
_cell.angle_alpha   90.00
_cell.angle_beta   90.00
_cell.angle_gamma   90.00
#
_symmetry.space_group_name_H-M   'P 1'
#
loop_
_entity.id
_entity.type
_entity.pdbx_description
1 polymer ?
#
loop_
_entity_poly.entity_id
_entity_poly.type
_entity_poly.pdbx_seq_one_letter_code
_entity_poly.pdbx_strand_id
1 'polypeptide(L)'
;MITCYFLQRSNKENLCLSPYLDTERVDSWEEGETVSLLSSGMLTKTQRDEATYALYSAIDFSVDRWIQNKQYVPRLLVTALIFTASYFFFSLVIRDPLPMLDELAISFGLSLLGWSVLSKRDTRSSVAQRRRYEMKVRSSEREEVVEEHLFALETYLDETSSLDPLDLSQALCLVEQKQLKRISFDGDDAMLADITSTLMLYLAVNNKPLGKLAERIHRMRAMNKTDVNLSARLFHQSMQKRLDLSLLALTVALLES
;
A
#
# COMPACT_ATOMS: atom_id res chain seq x y z
N MET A 1 0.59 18.53 9.15
CA MET A 1 -0.03 17.64 10.16
C MET A 1 -0.29 16.31 9.49
N ILE A 2 0.14 15.21 10.10
CA ILE A 2 0.06 13.87 9.53
C ILE A 2 -1.10 13.13 10.18
N THR A 3 -2.18 12.94 9.43
CA THR A 3 -3.39 12.24 9.86
C THR A 3 -3.30 10.76 9.54
N CYS A 4 -3.40 9.92 10.56
CA CYS A 4 -3.52 8.46 10.43
C CYS A 4 -4.90 8.04 10.90
N TYR A 5 -5.50 7.05 10.25
CA TYR A 5 -6.83 6.54 10.60
C TYR A 5 -6.75 5.10 11.04
N PHE A 6 -7.42 4.78 12.14
CA PHE A 6 -7.60 3.41 12.60
C PHE A 6 -9.09 3.04 12.50
N LEU A 7 -9.39 2.02 11.70
CA LEU A 7 -10.73 1.48 11.52
C LEU A 7 -10.80 0.08 12.12
N GLN A 8 -11.64 -0.09 13.12
CA GLN A 8 -11.93 -1.37 13.74
C GLN A 8 -12.86 -2.20 12.86
N ARG A 9 -12.62 -3.52 12.83
CA ARG A 9 -13.46 -4.48 12.09
C ARG A 9 -13.80 -5.65 12.98
N SER A 10 -15.06 -6.07 13.00
CA SER A 10 -15.52 -7.17 13.86
C SER A 10 -15.04 -8.55 13.40
N ASN A 11 -15.07 -8.80 12.08
CA ASN A 11 -14.82 -10.13 11.49
C ASN A 11 -13.44 -10.30 10.85
N LYS A 12 -12.62 -9.24 10.78
CA LYS A 12 -11.33 -9.22 10.08
C LYS A 12 -10.31 -8.33 10.79
N GLU A 13 -9.07 -8.35 10.32
CA GLU A 13 -7.99 -7.51 10.84
C GLU A 13 -8.35 -6.03 10.74
N ASN A 14 -8.00 -5.28 11.79
CA ASN A 14 -8.16 -3.84 11.86
C ASN A 14 -7.34 -3.16 10.76
N LEU A 15 -7.86 -2.04 10.23
CA LEU A 15 -7.19 -1.29 9.18
C LEU A 15 -6.52 -0.06 9.78
N CYS A 16 -5.20 0.03 9.61
CA CYS A 16 -4.45 1.23 9.90
C CYS A 16 -4.08 1.91 8.58
N LEU A 17 -4.78 3.00 8.28
CA LEU A 17 -4.53 3.83 7.11
C LEU A 17 -3.52 4.90 7.51
N SER A 18 -2.42 4.98 6.77
CA SER A 18 -1.40 5.98 7.04
C SER A 18 -0.84 6.58 5.76
N PRO A 19 -0.61 7.91 5.74
CA PRO A 19 0.08 8.57 4.65
C PRO A 19 1.56 8.15 4.58
N TYR A 20 2.07 7.47 5.62
CA TYR A 20 3.41 6.90 5.63
C TYR A 20 3.69 5.92 4.50
N LEU A 21 2.66 5.34 3.89
CA LEU A 21 2.79 4.47 2.73
C LEU A 21 3.17 5.21 1.45
N ASP A 22 2.99 6.54 1.40
CA ASP A 22 3.41 7.36 0.28
C ASP A 22 4.92 7.58 0.29
N THR A 23 5.60 7.01 -0.70
CA THR A 23 7.06 7.03 -0.82
C THR A 23 7.59 8.39 -1.31
N GLU A 24 6.75 9.20 -1.95
CA GLU A 24 7.14 10.50 -2.50
C GLU A 24 7.16 11.58 -1.41
N ARG A 25 6.32 11.41 -0.38
CA ARG A 25 6.20 12.36 0.74
C ARG A 25 7.24 12.19 1.84
N VAL A 26 8.10 11.18 1.75
CA VAL A 26 9.15 10.88 2.75
C VAL A 26 10.12 12.05 2.95
N ASP A 27 10.42 12.80 1.87
CA ASP A 27 11.27 14.00 1.93
C ASP A 27 10.50 15.25 2.43
N SER A 28 9.18 15.30 2.25
CA SER A 28 8.36 16.47 2.60
C SER A 28 7.96 16.55 4.07
N TRP A 29 8.08 15.47 4.84
CA TRP A 29 7.76 15.50 6.27
C TRP A 29 8.83 16.25 7.06
N GLU A 30 8.52 17.49 7.42
CA GLU A 30 9.39 18.37 8.21
C GLU A 30 9.43 17.96 9.69
N GLU A 31 10.45 18.41 10.43
CA GLU A 31 10.71 18.02 11.83
C GLU A 31 9.58 18.41 12.81
N GLY A 32 8.81 19.46 12.50
CA GLY A 32 7.76 20.00 13.37
C GLY A 32 6.32 19.53 13.12
N GLU A 33 6.07 18.63 12.17
CA GLU A 33 4.71 18.15 11.91
C GLU A 33 4.22 17.18 12.99
N THR A 34 3.09 17.49 13.61
CA THR A 34 2.39 16.60 14.56
C THR A 34 1.72 15.44 13.84
N VAL A 35 1.72 14.27 14.48
CA VAL A 35 1.03 13.06 14.01
C VAL A 35 -0.18 12.82 14.87
N SER A 36 -1.36 12.75 14.26
CA SER A 36 -2.61 12.41 14.95
C SER A 36 -3.11 11.05 14.47
N LEU A 37 -3.39 10.14 15.41
CA LEU A 37 -4.10 8.91 15.14
C LEU A 37 -5.58 9.10 15.49
N LEU A 38 -6.41 9.09 14.45
CA LEU A 38 -7.85 9.22 14.54
C LEU A 38 -8.49 7.83 14.66
N SER A 39 -9.33 7.63 15.66
CA SER A 39 -10.11 6.41 15.88
C SER A 39 -11.55 6.74 16.28
N SER A 40 -12.49 5.84 16.00
CA SER A 40 -13.91 6.02 16.36
C SER A 40 -14.15 6.07 17.87
N GLY A 41 -13.26 5.44 18.65
CA GLY A 41 -13.34 5.37 20.10
C GLY A 41 -11.97 5.22 20.75
N MET A 42 -11.96 5.04 22.07
CA MET A 42 -10.73 4.83 22.85
C MET A 42 -10.09 3.48 22.50
N LEU A 43 -8.86 3.52 22.02
CA LEU A 43 -8.13 2.32 21.65
C LEU A 43 -7.72 1.52 22.89
N THR A 44 -7.98 0.21 22.85
CA THR A 44 -7.42 -0.74 23.81
C THR A 44 -5.91 -0.86 23.66
N LYS A 45 -5.22 -1.39 24.67
CA LYS A 45 -3.75 -1.56 24.61
C LYS A 45 -3.32 -2.41 23.40
N THR A 46 -4.04 -3.49 23.10
CA THR A 46 -3.75 -4.37 21.97
C THR A 46 -3.92 -3.64 20.63
N GLN A 47 -5.00 -2.86 20.47
CA GLN A 47 -5.23 -2.07 19.26
C GLN A 47 -4.17 -0.97 19.07
N ARG A 48 -3.70 -0.36 20.16
CA ARG A 48 -2.58 0.60 20.09
C ARG A 48 -1.29 -0.05 19.63
N ASP A 49 -1.00 -1.26 20.12
CA ASP A 49 0.18 -2.03 19.72
C ASP A 49 0.08 -2.43 18.23
N GLU A 50 -1.10 -2.88 17.78
CA GLU A 50 -1.38 -3.17 16.36
C GLU A 50 -1.21 -1.94 15.46
N ALA A 51 -1.79 -0.80 15.84
CA ALA A 51 -1.63 0.45 15.11
C ALA A 51 -0.16 0.89 15.04
N THR A 52 0.57 0.78 16.16
CA THR A 52 2.00 1.10 16.20
C THR A 52 2.82 0.20 15.30
N TYR A 53 2.55 -1.11 15.33
CA TYR A 53 3.20 -2.06 14.43
C TYR A 53 2.91 -1.75 12.96
N ALA A 54 1.66 -1.47 12.62
CA ALA A 54 1.25 -1.13 11.26
C ALA A 54 1.95 0.16 10.76
N LEU A 55 2.00 1.20 11.58
CA LEU A 55 2.72 2.45 11.25
C LEU A 55 4.21 2.22 11.08
N TYR A 56 4.85 1.44 11.96
CA TYR A 56 6.27 1.14 11.85
C TYR A 56 6.59 0.33 10.60
N SER A 57 5.72 -0.62 10.24
CA SER A 57 5.83 -1.38 9.00
C SER A 57 5.68 -0.46 7.77
N ALA A 58 4.71 0.46 7.79
CA ALA A 58 4.52 1.45 6.72
C ALA A 58 5.74 2.37 6.56
N ILE A 59 6.30 2.86 7.66
CA ILE A 59 7.53 3.67 7.69
C ILE A 59 8.72 2.89 7.16
N ASP A 60 8.91 1.64 7.59
CA ASP A 60 10.01 0.81 7.10
C ASP A 60 9.90 0.60 5.59
N PHE A 61 8.70 0.28 5.10
CA PHE A 61 8.42 0.14 3.68
C PHE A 61 8.73 1.41 2.88
N SER A 62 8.24 2.57 3.35
CA SER A 62 8.40 3.82 2.60
C SER A 62 9.83 4.33 2.60
N VAL A 63 10.54 4.24 3.73
CA VAL A 63 11.96 4.62 3.80
C VAL A 63 12.82 3.65 2.97
N ASP A 64 12.53 2.35 2.97
CA ASP A 64 13.20 1.38 2.10
C ASP A 64 13.04 1.74 0.62
N ARG A 65 11.81 2.09 0.21
CA ARG A 65 11.54 2.44 -1.18
C ARG A 65 12.14 3.79 -1.56
N TRP A 66 12.08 4.76 -0.66
CA TRP A 66 12.68 6.08 -0.83
C TRP A 66 14.19 5.99 -1.04
N ILE A 67 14.93 5.26 -0.18
CA ILE A 67 16.39 5.15 -0.33
C ILE A 67 16.76 4.38 -1.60
N GLN A 68 15.97 3.37 -1.99
CA GLN A 68 16.16 2.65 -3.25
C GLN A 68 15.98 3.57 -4.45
N ASN A 69 14.97 4.45 -4.44
CA ASN A 69 14.74 5.43 -5.51
C ASN A 69 15.88 6.45 -5.56
N LYS A 70 16.29 6.98 -4.41
CA LYS A 70 17.37 7.99 -4.31
C LYS A 70 18.73 7.45 -4.77
N GLN A 71 19.05 6.20 -4.44
CA GLN A 71 20.30 5.55 -4.83
C GLN A 71 20.23 4.84 -6.18
N TYR A 72 19.10 4.87 -6.88
CA TYR A 72 18.92 4.16 -8.14
C TYR A 72 19.94 4.57 -9.20
N VAL A 73 20.06 5.88 -9.47
CA VAL A 73 20.97 6.41 -10.50
C VAL A 73 22.45 6.16 -10.16
N PRO A 74 22.95 6.49 -8.95
CA PRO A 74 24.32 6.15 -8.57
C PRO A 74 24.62 4.65 -8.68
N ARG A 75 23.70 3.80 -8.23
CA ARG A 75 23.83 2.34 -8.29
C ARG A 75 23.91 1.86 -9.74
N LEU A 76 23.04 2.36 -10.61
CA LEU A 76 23.04 2.02 -12.04
C LEU A 76 24.39 2.32 -12.68
N LEU A 77 24.95 3.51 -12.43
CA LEU A 77 26.26 3.91 -12.96
C LEU A 77 27.39 3.00 -12.48
N VAL A 78 27.42 2.67 -11.18
CA VAL A 78 28.42 1.75 -10.62
C VAL A 78 28.28 0.35 -11.24
N THR A 79 27.05 -0.14 -11.42
CA THR A 79 26.84 -1.46 -12.05
C THR A 79 27.19 -1.47 -13.53
N ALA A 80 26.95 -0.38 -14.26
CA ALA A 80 27.38 -0.25 -15.66
C ALA A 80 28.92 -0.19 -15.77
N LEU A 81 29.58 0.45 -14.81
CA LEU A 81 31.04 0.46 -14.72
C LEU A 81 31.58 -0.95 -14.44
N ILE A 82 30.99 -1.67 -13.47
CA ILE A 82 31.36 -3.06 -13.18
C ILE A 82 31.21 -3.93 -14.43
N PHE A 83 30.07 -3.83 -15.13
CA PHE A 83 29.84 -4.54 -16.38
C PHE A 83 30.95 -4.27 -17.39
N THR A 84 31.21 -2.99 -17.65
CA THR A 84 32.18 -2.55 -18.66
C THR A 84 33.60 -2.99 -18.31
N ALA A 85 34.00 -2.84 -17.03
CA ALA A 85 35.31 -3.25 -16.55
C ALA A 85 35.48 -4.76 -16.60
N SER A 86 34.48 -5.53 -16.17
CA SER A 86 34.49 -6.99 -16.28
C SER A 86 34.56 -7.44 -17.73
N TYR A 87 33.74 -6.87 -18.61
CA TYR A 87 33.75 -7.19 -20.05
C TYR A 87 35.13 -6.94 -20.67
N PHE A 88 35.72 -5.75 -20.48
CA PHE A 88 37.05 -5.47 -21.01
C PHE A 88 38.14 -6.36 -20.39
N PHE A 89 38.02 -6.71 -19.11
CA PHE A 89 38.94 -7.63 -18.47
C PHE A 89 38.89 -9.01 -19.13
N PHE A 90 37.71 -9.59 -19.33
CA PHE A 90 37.55 -10.88 -20.00
C PHE A 90 38.01 -10.80 -21.47
N SER A 91 37.64 -9.74 -22.19
CA SER A 91 37.95 -9.57 -23.61
C SER A 91 39.44 -9.30 -23.91
N LEU A 92 40.15 -8.58 -23.03
CA LEU A 92 41.55 -8.18 -23.28
C LEU A 92 42.59 -9.04 -22.54
N VAL A 93 42.28 -9.51 -21.33
CA VAL A 93 43.26 -10.20 -20.47
C VAL A 93 43.21 -11.71 -20.70
N ILE A 94 42.02 -12.28 -20.87
CA ILE A 94 41.84 -13.71 -21.11
C ILE A 94 41.95 -13.93 -22.62
N ARG A 95 43.16 -14.29 -23.06
CA ARG A 95 43.51 -14.52 -24.47
C ARG A 95 42.93 -15.81 -25.06
N ASP A 96 42.31 -16.65 -24.25
CA ASP A 96 41.61 -17.83 -24.76
C ASP A 96 40.29 -17.37 -25.38
N PRO A 97 39.98 -17.77 -26.63
CA PRO A 97 38.74 -17.36 -27.30
C PRO A 97 37.55 -18.07 -26.64
N LEU A 98 37.10 -17.55 -25.51
CA LEU A 98 35.75 -17.84 -25.06
C LEU A 98 34.80 -17.23 -26.10
N PRO A 99 33.70 -17.92 -26.44
CA PRO A 99 32.66 -17.32 -27.26
C PRO A 99 32.25 -15.99 -26.64
N MET A 100 32.11 -14.93 -27.43
CA MET A 100 31.72 -13.59 -26.93
C MET A 100 30.45 -13.63 -26.05
N LEU A 101 29.59 -14.63 -26.28
CA LEU A 101 28.39 -14.91 -25.48
C LEU A 101 28.71 -15.23 -24.01
N ASP A 102 29.78 -15.99 -23.74
CA ASP A 102 30.16 -16.41 -22.39
C ASP A 102 30.74 -15.23 -21.59
N GLU A 103 31.54 -14.37 -22.22
CA GLU A 103 32.07 -13.15 -21.62
C GLU A 103 30.96 -12.17 -21.25
N LEU A 104 29.97 -12.01 -22.15
CA LEU A 104 28.81 -11.18 -21.93
C LEU A 104 27.93 -11.74 -20.80
N ALA A 105 27.74 -13.05 -20.76
CA ALA A 105 26.98 -13.71 -19.69
C ALA A 105 27.66 -13.54 -18.31
N ILE A 106 28.98 -13.72 -18.22
CA ILE A 106 29.74 -13.57 -16.96
C ILE A 106 29.73 -12.12 -16.48
N SER A 107 30.01 -11.15 -17.37
CA SER A 107 29.99 -9.72 -17.02
C SER A 107 28.59 -9.25 -16.60
N PHE A 108 27.53 -9.73 -17.26
CA PHE A 108 26.15 -9.48 -16.84
C PHE A 108 25.85 -10.08 -15.47
N GLY A 109 26.27 -11.33 -15.23
CA GLY A 109 26.15 -11.99 -13.93
C GLY A 109 26.84 -11.23 -12.79
N LEU A 110 28.08 -10.78 -13.00
CA LEU A 110 28.82 -9.95 -12.04
C LEU A 110 28.12 -8.62 -11.75
N SER A 111 27.49 -8.02 -12.77
CA SER A 111 26.76 -6.77 -12.63
C SER A 111 25.48 -6.95 -11.82
N LEU A 112 24.75 -8.05 -12.01
CA LEU A 112 23.59 -8.41 -11.19
C LEU A 112 23.97 -8.68 -9.73
N LEU A 113 25.10 -9.37 -9.50
CA LEU A 113 25.65 -9.56 -8.15
C LEU A 113 26.01 -8.23 -7.50
N GLY A 114 26.71 -7.36 -8.24
CA GLY A 114 27.03 -6.00 -7.80
C GLY A 114 25.79 -5.19 -7.44
N TRP A 115 24.75 -5.23 -8.28
CA TRP A 115 23.46 -4.59 -8.02
C TRP A 115 22.83 -5.06 -6.70
N SER A 116 22.76 -6.38 -6.50
CA SER A 116 22.16 -6.99 -5.30
C SER A 116 22.90 -6.60 -4.02
N VAL A 117 24.24 -6.62 -4.05
CA VAL A 117 25.07 -6.22 -2.92
C VAL A 117 24.91 -4.73 -2.60
N LEU A 118 24.95 -3.86 -3.61
CA LEU A 118 24.78 -2.43 -3.41
C LEU A 118 23.37 -2.11 -2.88
N SER A 119 22.35 -2.77 -3.41
CA SER A 119 20.97 -2.60 -2.95
C SER A 119 20.80 -2.92 -1.47
N LYS A 120 21.41 -4.01 -0.98
CA LYS A 120 21.38 -4.37 0.45
C LYS A 120 22.18 -3.41 1.32
N ARG A 121 23.27 -2.85 0.79
CA ARG A 121 24.09 -1.86 1.51
C ARG A 121 23.33 -0.55 1.67
N ASP A 122 22.64 -0.11 0.61
CA ASP A 122 21.96 1.18 0.60
C ASP A 122 20.78 1.22 1.59
N THR A 123 20.02 0.13 1.73
CA THR A 123 18.94 0.04 2.72
C THR A 123 19.45 0.04 4.18
N ARG A 124 20.70 -0.40 4.39
CA ARG A 124 21.41 -0.39 5.68
C ARG A 124 22.21 0.89 5.91
N SER A 125 22.15 1.87 5.00
CA SER A 125 22.84 3.15 5.14
C SER A 125 22.41 3.87 6.40
N SER A 126 23.34 4.57 7.05
CA SER A 126 23.07 5.42 8.23
C SER A 126 21.98 6.46 7.95
N VAL A 127 21.89 6.96 6.71
CA VAL A 127 20.85 7.90 6.28
C VAL A 127 19.45 7.27 6.38
N ALA A 128 19.30 6.04 5.87
CA ALA A 128 18.02 5.33 5.93
C ALA A 128 17.65 4.95 7.37
N GLN A 129 18.63 4.51 8.17
CA GLN A 129 18.40 4.16 9.58
C GLN A 129 18.02 5.38 10.42
N ARG A 130 18.70 6.52 10.22
CA ARG A 130 18.37 7.78 10.88
C ARG A 130 16.95 8.22 10.53
N ARG A 131 16.57 8.21 9.25
CA ARG A 131 15.24 8.63 8.81
C ARG A 131 14.12 7.72 9.35
N ARG A 132 14.34 6.40 9.37
CA ARG A 132 13.41 5.46 10.02
C ARG A 132 13.24 5.75 11.49
N TYR A 133 14.35 5.97 12.20
CA TYR A 133 14.32 6.26 13.62
C TYR A 133 13.54 7.55 13.91
N GLU A 134 13.84 8.63 13.19
CA GLU A 134 13.13 9.92 13.31
C GLU A 134 11.61 9.74 13.13
N MET A 135 11.17 9.05 12.06
CA MET A 135 9.75 8.82 11.80
C MET A 135 9.09 7.91 12.84
N LYS A 136 9.79 6.88 13.34
CA LYS A 136 9.27 5.96 14.37
C LYS A 136 9.10 6.67 15.71
N VAL A 137 10.08 7.49 16.12
CA VAL A 137 9.98 8.31 17.34
C VAL A 137 8.77 9.24 17.23
N ARG A 138 8.62 9.96 16.11
CA ARG A 138 7.45 10.82 15.91
C ARG A 138 6.13 10.05 15.93
N SER A 139 6.07 8.91 15.26
CA SER A 139 4.89 8.05 15.29
C SER A 139 4.58 7.51 16.69
N SER A 140 5.54 7.47 17.59
CA SER A 140 5.34 7.08 18.99
C SER A 140 4.85 8.22 19.87
N GLU A 141 5.24 9.47 19.54
CA GLU A 141 4.79 10.71 20.20
C GLU A 141 3.44 11.23 19.66
N ARG A 142 2.70 10.38 18.95
CA ARG A 142 1.44 10.74 18.30
C ARG A 142 0.35 11.14 19.31
N GLU A 143 -0.53 12.03 18.88
CA GLU A 143 -1.76 12.37 19.60
C GLU A 143 -2.88 11.40 19.20
N GLU A 144 -3.56 10.81 20.18
CA GLU A 144 -4.74 9.97 19.93
C GLU A 144 -5.99 10.85 20.03
N VAL A 145 -6.70 10.98 18.90
CA VAL A 145 -7.88 11.83 18.77
C VAL A 145 -9.07 10.95 18.44
N VAL A 146 -10.14 11.08 19.22
CA VAL A 146 -11.37 10.31 19.02
C VAL A 146 -12.28 11.11 18.09
N GLU A 147 -12.66 10.50 16.97
CA GLU A 147 -13.46 11.11 15.92
C GLU A 147 -14.69 10.24 15.63
N GLU A 148 -15.87 10.71 16.06
CA GLU A 148 -17.11 9.92 16.01
C GLU A 148 -17.53 9.56 14.58
N HIS A 149 -17.20 10.39 13.59
CA HIS A 149 -17.55 10.17 12.19
C HIS A 149 -16.93 8.90 11.59
N LEU A 150 -15.79 8.42 12.14
CA LEU A 150 -15.17 7.16 11.70
C LEU A 150 -16.05 5.95 12.02
N PHE A 151 -16.90 6.04 13.04
CA PHE A 151 -17.84 4.98 13.40
C PHE A 151 -18.80 4.63 12.25
N ALA A 152 -19.15 5.60 11.40
CA ALA A 152 -19.99 5.35 10.23
C ALA A 152 -19.32 4.40 9.23
N LEU A 153 -18.01 4.50 9.05
CA LEU A 153 -17.23 3.63 8.16
C LEU A 153 -17.06 2.23 8.75
N GLU A 154 -16.83 2.14 10.06
CA GLU A 154 -16.74 0.85 10.77
C GLU A 154 -18.08 0.11 10.74
N THR A 155 -19.16 0.82 11.03
CA THR A 155 -20.53 0.28 10.94
C THR A 155 -20.83 -0.21 9.54
N TYR A 156 -20.43 0.55 8.51
CA TYR A 156 -20.58 0.13 7.12
C TYR A 156 -19.79 -1.17 6.82
N LEU A 157 -18.55 -1.29 7.30
CA LEU A 157 -17.74 -2.49 7.13
C LEU A 157 -18.34 -3.71 7.83
N ASP A 158 -18.93 -3.52 9.01
CA ASP A 158 -19.57 -4.59 9.78
C ASP A 158 -20.89 -5.02 9.16
N GLU A 159 -21.75 -4.07 8.77
CA GLU A 159 -22.99 -4.35 8.05
C GLU A 159 -22.71 -5.09 6.74
N THR A 160 -21.78 -4.61 5.92
CA THR A 160 -21.40 -5.27 4.67
C THR A 160 -20.75 -6.62 4.87
N SER A 161 -20.09 -6.84 6.01
CA SER A 161 -19.56 -8.17 6.35
C SER A 161 -20.65 -9.16 6.75
N SER A 162 -21.81 -8.68 7.22
CA SER A 162 -22.94 -9.53 7.62
C SER A 162 -23.90 -9.88 6.48
N LEU A 163 -23.85 -9.12 5.37
CA LEU A 163 -24.65 -9.38 4.17
C LEU A 163 -24.24 -10.68 3.47
N ASP A 164 -25.19 -11.31 2.76
CA ASP A 164 -24.91 -12.48 1.92
C ASP A 164 -23.86 -12.09 0.85
N PRO A 165 -22.73 -12.81 0.75
CA PRO A 165 -21.73 -12.56 -0.28
C PRO A 165 -22.28 -12.54 -1.71
N LEU A 166 -23.36 -13.29 -1.98
CA LEU A 166 -24.01 -13.27 -3.29
C LEU A 166 -24.65 -11.90 -3.54
N ASP A 167 -25.48 -11.43 -2.61
CA ASP A 167 -26.18 -10.15 -2.70
C ASP A 167 -25.21 -8.98 -2.84
N LEU A 168 -24.13 -8.98 -2.07
CA LEU A 168 -23.15 -7.91 -2.11
C LEU A 168 -22.34 -7.94 -3.43
N SER A 169 -22.01 -9.13 -3.96
CA SER A 169 -21.35 -9.25 -5.27
C SER A 169 -22.24 -8.78 -6.42
N GLN A 170 -23.55 -9.04 -6.34
CA GLN A 170 -24.54 -8.56 -7.30
C GLN A 170 -24.68 -7.04 -7.22
N ALA A 171 -24.78 -6.48 -6.00
CA ALA A 171 -24.89 -5.05 -5.76
C ALA A 171 -23.67 -4.25 -6.28
N LEU A 172 -22.47 -4.81 -6.10
CA LEU A 172 -21.23 -4.24 -6.66
C LEU A 172 -21.24 -4.20 -8.20
N CYS A 173 -21.88 -5.17 -8.83
CA CYS A 173 -21.89 -5.31 -10.29
C CYS A 173 -23.15 -4.78 -10.97
N LEU A 174 -24.02 -4.08 -10.23
CA LEU A 174 -25.32 -3.58 -10.68
C LEU A 174 -26.23 -4.68 -11.26
N VAL A 175 -26.06 -5.92 -10.78
CA VAL A 175 -26.89 -7.06 -11.19
C VAL A 175 -28.19 -7.04 -10.38
N GLU A 176 -29.33 -7.28 -11.03
CA GLU A 176 -30.67 -7.37 -10.40
C GLU A 176 -31.17 -6.09 -9.71
N GLN A 177 -30.73 -4.89 -10.12
CA GLN A 177 -31.14 -3.59 -9.56
C GLN A 177 -30.81 -3.39 -8.06
N LYS A 178 -30.08 -4.31 -7.43
CA LYS A 178 -29.57 -4.11 -6.07
C LYS A 178 -28.52 -3.00 -6.10
N GLN A 179 -28.80 -1.91 -5.40
CA GLN A 179 -27.84 -0.82 -5.25
C GLN A 179 -26.98 -1.06 -4.02
N LEU A 180 -25.69 -0.71 -4.13
CA LEU A 180 -24.82 -0.66 -2.97
C LEU A 180 -25.39 0.33 -1.95
N LYS A 181 -25.41 -0.05 -0.67
CA LYS A 181 -25.81 0.87 0.41
C LYS A 181 -24.87 2.08 0.35
N ARG A 182 -25.44 3.28 0.30
CA ARG A 182 -24.66 4.53 0.34
C ARG A 182 -24.13 4.72 1.75
N ILE A 183 -22.89 5.21 1.86
CA ILE A 183 -22.30 5.59 3.15
C ILE A 183 -22.98 6.89 3.59
N SER A 184 -23.63 6.88 4.75
CA SER A 184 -24.07 8.10 5.43
C SER A 184 -22.90 8.60 6.26
N PHE A 185 -22.03 9.41 5.66
CA PHE A 185 -20.94 10.09 6.37
C PHE A 185 -21.41 11.50 6.72
N ASP A 186 -21.36 11.85 8.00
CA ASP A 186 -21.82 13.14 8.54
C ASP A 186 -20.65 14.09 8.85
N GLY A 187 -19.44 13.76 8.36
CA GLY A 187 -18.23 14.55 8.56
C GLY A 187 -17.87 15.41 7.34
N ASP A 188 -16.72 16.09 7.41
CA ASP A 188 -16.22 16.96 6.34
C ASP A 188 -15.84 16.17 5.08
N ASP A 189 -16.27 16.66 3.90
CA ASP A 189 -15.96 16.05 2.59
C ASP A 189 -14.44 15.98 2.36
N ALA A 190 -13.68 16.93 2.91
CA ALA A 190 -12.21 16.92 2.83
C ALA A 190 -11.59 15.73 3.57
N MET A 191 -12.17 15.34 4.72
CA MET A 191 -11.72 14.17 5.49
C MET A 191 -12.03 12.88 4.75
N LEU A 192 -13.20 12.78 4.13
CA LEU A 192 -13.60 11.62 3.33
C LEU A 192 -12.65 11.44 2.13
N ALA A 193 -12.29 12.52 1.45
CA ALA A 193 -11.31 12.49 0.37
C ALA A 193 -9.92 12.02 0.85
N ASP A 194 -9.47 12.49 2.02
CA ASP A 194 -8.18 12.07 2.60
C ASP A 194 -8.17 10.58 2.95
N ILE A 195 -9.24 10.08 3.62
CA ILE A 195 -9.42 8.66 3.93
C ILE A 195 -9.42 7.83 2.65
N THR A 196 -10.13 8.26 1.61
CA THR A 196 -10.22 7.56 0.33
C THR A 196 -8.84 7.46 -0.34
N SER A 197 -8.09 8.56 -0.35
CA SER A 197 -6.74 8.59 -0.89
C SER A 197 -5.80 7.65 -0.12
N THR A 198 -5.87 7.67 1.20
CA THR A 198 -5.02 6.85 2.08
C THR A 198 -5.42 5.37 2.03
N LEU A 199 -6.69 5.06 1.86
CA LEU A 199 -7.20 3.70 1.64
C LEU A 199 -6.73 3.13 0.30
N MET A 200 -6.76 3.93 -0.76
CA MET A 200 -6.24 3.53 -2.07
C MET A 200 -4.71 3.29 -2.02
N LEU A 201 -3.97 4.14 -1.30
CA LEU A 201 -2.54 3.90 -1.03
C LEU A 201 -2.32 2.60 -0.26
N TYR A 202 -3.09 2.35 0.79
CA TYR A 202 -3.06 1.09 1.55
C TYR A 202 -3.28 -0.13 0.65
N LEU A 203 -4.28 -0.10 -0.22
CA LEU A 203 -4.54 -1.17 -1.17
C LEU A 203 -3.43 -1.31 -2.22
N ALA A 204 -2.89 -0.21 -2.72
CA ALA A 204 -1.81 -0.25 -3.71
C ALA A 204 -0.53 -0.90 -3.16
N VAL A 205 -0.28 -0.81 -1.85
CA VAL A 205 0.88 -1.44 -1.20
C VAL A 205 0.56 -2.86 -0.75
N ASN A 206 -0.50 -3.05 0.05
CA ASN A 206 -0.78 -4.30 0.74
C ASN A 206 -1.62 -5.29 -0.09
N ASN A 207 -2.53 -4.80 -0.94
CA ASN A 207 -3.43 -5.66 -1.72
C ASN A 207 -3.72 -5.09 -3.12
N LYS A 208 -2.66 -5.03 -3.95
CA LYS A 208 -2.70 -4.57 -5.34
C LYS A 208 -3.85 -5.12 -6.18
N PRO A 209 -4.19 -6.44 -6.14
CA PRO A 209 -5.29 -6.94 -6.96
C PRO A 209 -6.64 -6.38 -6.52
N LEU A 210 -6.87 -6.17 -5.21
CA LEU A 210 -8.11 -5.59 -4.70
C LEU A 210 -8.27 -4.14 -5.15
N GLY A 211 -7.22 -3.30 -5.03
CA GLY A 211 -7.26 -1.91 -5.50
C GLY A 211 -7.56 -1.79 -7.00
N LYS A 212 -6.92 -2.61 -7.84
CA LYS A 212 -7.22 -2.66 -9.29
C LYS A 212 -8.66 -3.12 -9.58
N LEU A 213 -9.19 -4.02 -8.76
CA LEU A 213 -10.55 -4.51 -8.90
C LEU A 213 -11.54 -3.42 -8.50
N ALA A 214 -11.30 -2.69 -7.41
CA ALA A 214 -12.11 -1.54 -6.97
C ALA A 214 -12.19 -0.48 -8.07
N GLU A 215 -11.07 -0.08 -8.66
CA GLU A 215 -11.06 0.86 -9.79
C GLU A 215 -11.84 0.33 -11.00
N ARG A 216 -11.71 -0.96 -11.31
CA ARG A 216 -12.42 -1.57 -12.44
C ARG A 216 -13.94 -1.54 -12.19
N ILE A 217 -14.39 -1.88 -10.98
CA ILE A 217 -15.81 -1.83 -10.62
C ILE A 217 -16.30 -0.38 -10.66
N HIS A 218 -15.57 0.55 -10.06
CA HIS A 218 -15.95 1.97 -10.06
C HIS A 218 -16.10 2.51 -11.50
N ARG A 219 -15.13 2.25 -12.40
CA ARG A 219 -15.23 2.64 -13.83
C ARG A 219 -16.43 1.99 -14.52
N MET A 220 -16.73 0.73 -14.19
CA MET A 220 -17.88 0.02 -14.75
C MET A 220 -19.21 0.63 -14.27
N ARG A 221 -19.32 0.97 -12.97
CA ARG A 221 -20.49 1.61 -12.38
C ARG A 221 -20.68 3.03 -12.91
N ALA A 222 -19.60 3.79 -13.09
CA ALA A 222 -19.63 5.10 -13.76
C ALA A 222 -20.16 5.02 -15.21
N MET A 223 -19.94 3.89 -15.90
CA MET A 223 -20.50 3.62 -17.23
C MET A 223 -21.90 2.99 -17.20
N ASN A 224 -22.50 2.78 -16.02
CA ASN A 224 -23.76 2.03 -15.82
C ASN A 224 -23.79 0.66 -16.53
N LYS A 225 -22.64 -0.02 -16.59
CA LYS A 225 -22.53 -1.34 -17.21
C LYS A 225 -22.74 -2.44 -16.18
N THR A 226 -23.50 -3.45 -16.55
CA THR A 226 -23.72 -4.66 -15.74
C THR A 226 -22.78 -5.78 -16.18
N ASP A 227 -22.13 -6.48 -15.24
CA ASP A 227 -21.26 -7.62 -15.54
C ASP A 227 -21.57 -8.82 -14.63
N VAL A 228 -22.37 -9.75 -15.15
CA VAL A 228 -22.79 -10.99 -14.46
C VAL A 228 -21.62 -11.96 -14.28
N ASN A 229 -20.65 -11.96 -15.19
CA ASN A 229 -19.49 -12.84 -15.08
C ASN A 229 -18.56 -12.36 -13.96
N LEU A 230 -18.44 -11.05 -13.78
CA LEU A 230 -17.65 -10.46 -12.71
C LEU A 230 -18.29 -10.72 -11.34
N SER A 231 -19.62 -10.60 -11.20
CA SER A 231 -20.30 -10.93 -9.94
C SER A 231 -20.11 -12.38 -9.54
N ALA A 232 -20.28 -13.33 -10.48
CA ALA A 232 -20.05 -14.75 -10.22
C ALA A 232 -18.60 -15.04 -9.80
N ARG A 233 -17.61 -14.37 -10.42
CA ARG A 233 -16.20 -14.48 -10.03
C ARG A 233 -15.94 -13.93 -8.63
N LEU A 234 -16.50 -12.77 -8.30
CA LEU A 234 -16.38 -12.18 -6.96
C LEU A 234 -16.96 -13.11 -5.89
N PHE A 235 -18.14 -13.68 -6.16
CA PHE A 235 -18.77 -14.65 -5.27
C PHE A 235 -17.90 -15.90 -5.06
N HIS A 236 -17.36 -16.48 -6.13
CA HIS A 236 -16.46 -17.63 -5.99
C HIS A 236 -15.17 -17.28 -5.20
N GLN A 237 -14.61 -16.09 -5.42
CA GLN A 237 -13.41 -15.64 -4.71
C GLN A 237 -13.67 -15.31 -3.24
N SER A 238 -14.84 -14.75 -2.91
CA SER A 238 -15.24 -14.51 -1.52
C SER A 238 -15.48 -15.81 -0.77
N MET A 239 -16.13 -16.81 -1.40
CA MET A 239 -16.34 -18.14 -0.83
C MET A 239 -15.03 -18.88 -0.54
N GLN A 240 -14.01 -18.67 -1.37
CA GLN A 240 -12.65 -19.20 -1.13
C GLN A 240 -11.87 -18.41 -0.07
N LYS A 241 -12.47 -17.39 0.57
CA LYS A 241 -11.82 -16.46 1.52
C LYS A 241 -10.59 -15.75 0.94
N ARG A 242 -10.49 -15.63 -0.38
CA ARG A 242 -9.37 -14.99 -1.08
C ARG A 242 -9.58 -13.50 -1.28
N LEU A 243 -10.81 -13.02 -1.13
CA LEU A 243 -11.19 -11.65 -1.40
C LEU A 243 -11.96 -11.05 -0.22
N ASP A 244 -11.58 -9.83 0.14
CA ASP A 244 -12.27 -9.05 1.14
C ASP A 244 -13.39 -8.22 0.52
N LEU A 245 -14.59 -8.80 0.49
CA LEU A 245 -15.74 -8.24 -0.22
C LEU A 245 -16.29 -6.97 0.48
N SER A 246 -16.26 -6.91 1.81
CA SER A 246 -16.69 -5.72 2.56
C SER A 246 -15.72 -4.55 2.37
N LEU A 247 -14.42 -4.82 2.36
CA LEU A 247 -13.42 -3.80 2.04
C LEU A 247 -13.57 -3.29 0.60
N LEU A 248 -13.80 -4.19 -0.36
CA LEU A 248 -14.08 -3.82 -1.74
C LEU A 248 -15.34 -2.94 -1.84
N ALA A 249 -16.41 -3.28 -1.11
CA ALA A 249 -17.63 -2.49 -1.06
C ALA A 249 -17.39 -1.08 -0.50
N LEU A 250 -16.69 -0.97 0.62
CA LEU A 250 -16.30 0.33 1.19
C LEU A 250 -15.52 1.17 0.18
N THR A 251 -14.53 0.58 -0.48
CA THR A 251 -13.68 1.32 -1.43
C THR A 251 -14.45 1.84 -2.63
N VAL A 252 -15.38 1.04 -3.17
CA VAL A 252 -16.23 1.46 -4.29
C VAL A 252 -17.22 2.52 -3.84
N ALA A 253 -17.79 2.39 -2.64
CA ALA A 253 -18.69 3.38 -2.07
C ALA A 253 -18.01 4.74 -1.84
N LEU A 254 -16.77 4.73 -1.32
CA LEU A 254 -15.97 5.93 -1.09
C LEU A 254 -15.47 6.59 -2.37
N LEU A 255 -15.28 5.82 -3.46
CA LEU A 255 -14.96 6.39 -4.77
C LEU A 255 -16.18 7.01 -5.47
N GLU A 256 -17.40 6.69 -5.01
CA GLU A 256 -18.66 7.20 -5.58
C GLU A 256 -19.22 8.42 -4.82
N SER A 257 -18.82 8.62 -3.57
CA SER A 257 -19.07 9.84 -2.78
C SER A 257 -18.18 10.98 -3.26
#